data_AF-A0A1K1RKL2-F1
#
_entry.id   AF-A0A1K1RKL2-F1
#
_cell.length_a   1.000
_cell.length_b   1.000
_cell.length_c   1.000
_cell.angle_alpha   90.00
_cell.angle_beta   90.00
_cell.angle_gamma   90.00
#
_symmetry.space_group_name_H-M   'P 1'
#
loop_
_entity.id
_entity.type
_entity.pdbx_description
1 polymer ?
#
loop_
_entity_poly.entity_id
_entity_poly.type
_entity_poly.pdbx_seq_one_letter_code
_entity_poly.pdbx_strand_id
1 'polypeptide(L)'
;MILWKTTLSNFINMKYKAVLYNFLCFAVIFILTRTALHYFFPGHDLWTAIASAIVAMVLAPKFIVVRGPSGEKFFVKWLFTAPKEIK
;
A
#
# COMPACT_ATOMS: atom_id res chain seq x y z
N MET A 1 7.30 -1.31 34.73
CA MET A 1 5.94 -1.37 34.12
C MET A 1 5.63 -0.24 33.12
N ILE A 2 6.49 0.78 32.95
CA ILE A 2 6.23 1.94 32.08
C ILE A 2 6.73 1.72 30.63
N LEU A 3 7.84 0.99 30.45
CA LEU A 3 8.50 0.77 29.15
C LEU A 3 7.65 0.01 28.12
N TRP A 4 6.77 -0.89 28.57
CA TRP A 4 5.93 -1.69 27.67
C TRP A 4 4.81 -0.86 27.03
N LYS A 5 4.27 0.14 27.76
CA LYS A 5 3.17 0.98 27.28
C LYS A 5 3.62 1.91 26.15
N THR A 6 4.82 2.49 26.27
CA THR A 6 5.40 3.38 25.24
C THR A 6 5.74 2.61 23.96
N THR A 7 6.29 1.41 24.10
CA THR A 7 6.65 0.55 22.96
C THR A 7 5.41 0.06 22.20
N LEU A 8 4.34 -0.29 22.92
CA LEU A 8 3.07 -0.72 22.33
C LEU A 8 2.34 0.45 21.63
N SER A 9 2.34 1.64 22.23
CA SER A 9 1.76 2.86 21.65
C SER A 9 2.44 3.27 20.34
N ASN A 10 3.77 3.28 20.32
CA ASN A 10 4.55 3.61 19.12
C ASN A 10 4.32 2.59 18.00
N PHE A 11 4.14 1.31 18.35
CA PHE A 11 3.87 0.24 17.40
C PHE A 11 2.53 0.38 16.68
N ILE A 12 1.46 0.73 17.42
CA ILE A 12 0.14 0.97 16.83
C ILE A 12 0.22 2.10 15.80
N ASN A 13 0.96 3.17 16.11
CA ASN A 13 1.20 4.28 15.18
C ASN A 13 1.91 3.84 13.89
N MET A 14 2.94 2.99 13.98
CA MET A 14 3.71 2.55 12.80
C MET A 14 2.90 1.62 11.89
N LYS A 15 2.15 0.69 12.48
CA LYS A 15 1.23 -0.19 11.74
C LYS A 15 0.12 0.60 11.07
N TYR A 16 -0.46 1.58 11.78
CA TYR A 16 -1.49 2.44 11.22
C TYR A 16 -0.97 3.22 10.01
N LYS A 17 0.22 3.80 10.10
CA LYS A 17 0.89 4.46 8.97
C LYS A 17 1.09 3.50 7.79
N ALA A 18 1.55 2.28 8.03
CA ALA A 18 1.76 1.29 6.97
C ALA A 18 0.46 0.94 6.22
N VAL A 19 -0.64 0.73 6.96
CA VAL A 19 -1.96 0.46 6.38
C VAL A 19 -2.47 1.67 5.61
N LEU A 20 -2.28 2.89 6.14
CA LEU A 20 -2.68 4.12 5.47
C LEU A 20 -1.93 4.30 4.14
N TYR A 21 -0.61 4.06 4.11
CA TYR A 21 0.18 4.15 2.88
C TYR A 21 -0.21 3.09 1.85
N ASN A 22 -0.54 1.86 2.28
CA ASN A 22 -1.09 0.83 1.39
C ASN A 22 -2.42 1.26 0.77
N PHE A 23 -3.32 1.81 1.58
CA PHE A 23 -4.61 2.29 1.11
C PHE A 23 -4.46 3.47 0.14
N LEU A 24 -3.60 4.44 0.47
CA LEU A 24 -3.34 5.60 -0.38
C LEU A 24 -2.79 5.16 -1.74
N CYS A 25 -1.84 4.23 -1.75
CA CYS A 25 -1.23 3.76 -2.99
C CYS A 25 -2.21 2.95 -3.84
N PHE A 26 -3.01 2.10 -3.22
CA PHE A 26 -4.13 1.43 -3.87
C PHE A 26 -5.10 2.44 -4.49
N ALA A 27 -5.52 3.47 -3.75
CA ALA A 27 -6.46 4.48 -4.23
C ALA A 27 -5.92 5.27 -5.42
N VAL A 28 -4.65 5.69 -5.38
CA VAL A 28 -4.00 6.41 -6.50
C VAL A 28 -3.96 5.54 -7.76
N ILE A 29 -3.50 4.30 -7.65
CA ILE A 29 -3.43 3.38 -8.80
C ILE A 29 -4.83 3.02 -9.31
N PHE A 30 -5.80 2.85 -8.42
CA PHE A 30 -7.19 2.60 -8.77
C PHE A 30 -7.79 3.74 -9.59
N ILE A 31 -7.57 4.99 -9.20
CA ILE A 31 -8.06 6.15 -9.95
C ILE A 31 -7.39 6.22 -11.33
N LEU A 32 -6.06 6.07 -11.40
CA LEU A 32 -5.33 6.09 -12.67
C LEU A 32 -5.80 4.98 -13.62
N THR A 33 -5.93 3.76 -13.12
CA THR A 33 -6.39 2.61 -13.92
C THR A 33 -7.86 2.77 -14.31
N ARG A 34 -8.73 3.30 -13.44
CA ARG A 34 -10.13 3.58 -13.76
C ARG A 34 -10.26 4.57 -14.90
N THR A 35 -9.52 5.69 -14.86
CA THR A 35 -9.55 6.69 -15.93
C THR A 35 -8.99 6.12 -17.24
N ALA A 36 -7.89 5.36 -17.18
CA ALA A 36 -7.32 4.71 -18.35
C ALA A 36 -8.31 3.71 -18.98
N LEU A 37 -8.90 2.81 -18.19
CA LEU A 37 -9.87 1.80 -18.66
C LEU A 37 -11.16 2.43 -19.19
N HIS A 38 -11.63 3.53 -18.60
CA HIS A 38 -12.79 4.26 -19.10
C HIS A 38 -12.51 4.87 -20.49
N TYR A 39 -11.28 5.32 -20.74
CA TYR A 39 -10.87 5.82 -22.05
C TYR A 39 -10.84 4.71 -23.12
N PHE A 40 -10.38 3.50 -22.77
CA PHE A 40 -10.31 2.38 -23.71
C PHE A 40 -11.65 1.70 -23.98
N PHE A 41 -12.56 1.63 -22.99
CA PHE A 41 -13.85 0.94 -23.09
C PHE A 41 -15.02 1.83 -22.67
N PRO A 42 -15.36 2.85 -23.50
CA PRO A 42 -16.53 3.68 -23.24
C PRO A 42 -17.81 2.82 -23.34
N GLY A 43 -18.66 2.87 -22.31
CA GLY A 43 -19.98 2.20 -22.28
C GLY A 43 -20.12 1.02 -21.32
N HIS A 44 -19.03 0.46 -20.80
CA HIS A 44 -19.06 -0.63 -19.80
C HIS A 44 -18.55 -0.16 -18.43
N ASP A 45 -19.25 0.79 -17.81
CA ASP A 45 -18.78 1.43 -16.56
C ASP A 45 -18.62 0.48 -15.37
N LEU A 46 -19.54 -0.50 -15.21
CA LEU A 46 -19.45 -1.46 -14.13
C LEU A 46 -18.26 -2.42 -14.30
N TRP A 47 -18.05 -2.91 -15.53
CA TRP A 47 -16.99 -3.88 -15.83
C TRP A 47 -15.60 -3.23 -15.79
N THR A 48 -15.50 -1.99 -16.29
CA THR A 48 -14.26 -1.21 -16.23
C THR A 48 -13.87 -0.84 -14.80
N ALA A 49 -14.83 -0.61 -13.89
CA ALA A 49 -14.57 -0.39 -12.47
C ALA A 49 -14.10 -1.67 -11.74
N ILE A 50 -14.67 -2.83 -12.07
CA ILE A 50 -14.23 -4.12 -11.50
C ILE A 50 -12.83 -4.48 -12.02
N ALA A 51 -12.59 -4.32 -13.32
CA ALA A 51 -11.28 -4.57 -13.92
C ALA A 51 -10.22 -3.63 -13.34
N SER A 52 -10.52 -2.34 -13.17
CA SER A 52 -9.58 -1.38 -12.55
C SER A 52 -9.28 -1.74 -11.10
N ALA A 53 -10.26 -2.24 -10.34
CA ALA A 53 -10.05 -2.71 -8.98
C ALA A 53 -9.07 -3.89 -8.94
N ILE A 54 -9.27 -4.91 -9.79
CA ILE A 54 -8.41 -6.09 -9.86
C ILE A 54 -6.99 -5.70 -10.29
N VAL A 55 -6.86 -4.88 -11.34
CA VAL A 55 -5.55 -4.40 -11.81
C VAL A 55 -4.87 -3.59 -10.71
N ALA A 56 -5.57 -2.68 -10.04
CA ALA A 56 -5.02 -1.92 -8.94
C ALA A 56 -4.61 -2.79 -7.75
N MET A 57 -5.37 -3.83 -7.40
CA MET A 57 -5.02 -4.77 -6.33
C MET A 57 -3.73 -5.55 -6.64
N VAL A 58 -3.51 -5.88 -7.91
CA VAL A 58 -2.29 -6.57 -8.36
C VAL A 58 -1.13 -5.58 -8.44
N LEU A 59 -1.29 -4.46 -9.15
CA LEU A 59 -0.20 -3.50 -9.38
C LEU A 59 0.23 -2.74 -8.11
N ALA A 60 -0.66 -2.59 -7.13
CA ALA A 60 -0.39 -1.78 -5.95
C ALA A 60 0.83 -2.30 -5.17
N PRO A 61 1.86 -1.46 -4.94
CA PRO A 61 2.96 -1.81 -4.06
C PRO A 61 2.44 -1.97 -2.63
N LYS A 62 2.93 -3.01 -1.96
CA LYS A 62 2.58 -3.32 -0.57
C LYS A 62 3.70 -2.80 0.33
N PHE A 63 3.41 -1.73 1.06
CA PHE A 63 4.22 -1.19 2.14
C PHE A 63 4.09 -2.08 3.38
N ILE A 64 5.21 -2.66 3.82
CA ILE A 64 5.30 -3.54 4.98
C ILE A 64 6.32 -2.94 5.95
N VAL A 65 5.95 -2.83 7.21
CA VAL A 65 6.89 -2.44 8.28
C VAL A 65 7.49 -3.70 8.86
N VAL A 66 8.81 -3.89 8.69
CA VAL A 66 9.54 -5.03 9.26
C VAL A 66 10.52 -4.49 10.31
N ARG A 67 10.40 -4.97 11.55
CA ARG A 67 11.34 -4.62 12.62
C ARG A 67 12.55 -5.57 12.56
N GLY A 68 13.70 -5.02 12.20
CA GLY A 68 14.99 -5.67 12.44
C GLY A 68 15.51 -5.35 13.85
N PRO A 69 16.44 -6.16 14.40
CA PRO A 69 16.96 -6.01 15.75
C PRO A 69 17.70 -4.69 16.05
N SER A 70 17.97 -3.84 15.04
CA SER A 70 18.75 -2.60 15.18
C SER A 70 17.98 -1.32 14.82
N GLY A 71 16.68 -1.39 14.49
CA GLY A 71 15.88 -0.22 14.14
C GLY A 71 14.66 -0.57 13.28
N GLU A 72 13.58 0.18 13.43
CA GLU A 72 12.37 0.06 12.60
C GLU A 72 12.68 0.43 11.15
N LYS A 73 12.57 -0.55 10.23
CA LYS A 73 12.80 -0.33 8.80
C LYS A 73 11.48 -0.41 8.03
N PHE A 74 11.21 0.63 7.25
CA PHE A 74 10.05 0.72 6.38
C PHE A 74 10.40 0.07 5.04
N PHE A 75 9.74 -1.05 4.69
CA PHE A 75 10.00 -1.74 3.44
C PHE A 75 8.83 -1.53 2.47
N VAL A 76 9.16 -1.17 1.23
CA VAL A 76 8.20 -1.14 0.13
C VAL A 76 8.39 -2.44 -0.65
N LYS A 77 7.42 -3.34 -0.59
CA LYS A 77 7.41 -4.56 -1.40
C LYS A 77 6.55 -4.30 -2.61
N TRP A 78 7.18 -3.96 -3.73
CA TRP A 78 6.52 -3.93 -5.03
C TRP A 78 6.72 -5.27 -5.75
N LEU A 79 5.79 -5.66 -6.63
CA LEU A 79 5.88 -6.92 -7.40
C LEU A 79 7.16 -7.03 -8.26
N PHE A 80 7.83 -5.91 -8.55
CA PHE A 80 8.95 -5.84 -9.49
C PHE A 80 10.26 -5.27 -8.92
N THR A 81 10.37 -5.06 -7.60
CA THR A 81 11.57 -4.46 -7.02
C THR A 81 12.00 -5.24 -5.78
N ALA A 82 13.28 -5.66 -5.76
CA ALA A 82 13.90 -6.23 -4.57
C ALA A 82 13.75 -5.25 -3.38
N PRO A 83 13.44 -5.73 -2.16
CA PRO A 83 13.19 -4.86 -1.01
C PRO A 83 14.41 -3.95 -0.78
N LYS A 84 14.25 -2.67 -1.08
CA LYS A 84 15.31 -1.66 -0.96
C LYS A 84 15.06 -0.88 0.34
N GLU A 85 16.07 -0.84 1.21
CA GLU A 85 15.99 -0.09 2.47
C GLU A 85 15.86 1.41 2.16
N ILE A 86 14.82 2.06 2.68
CA ILE A 86 14.73 3.51 2.72
C ILE A 86 15.38 3.93 4.04
N LYS A 87 16.55 4.57 3.95
CA LYS A 87 17.30 5.09 5.09
C LYS A 87 16.72 6.42 5.56
#